data_AF-A0A6B8KFZ5-F1
#
_entry.id   AF-A0A6B8KFZ5-F1
#
_cell.length_a   1.000
_cell.length_b   1.000
_cell.length_c   1.000
_cell.angle_alpha   90.00
_cell.angle_beta   90.00
_cell.angle_gamma   90.00
#
_symmetry.space_group_name_H-M   'P 1'
#
loop_
_entity.id
_entity.type
_entity.pdbx_description
1 polymer ?
#
loop_
_entity_poly.entity_id
_entity_poly.type
_entity_poly.pdbx_seq_one_letter_code
_entity_poly.pdbx_strand_id
1 'polypeptide(L)'
;MTWQNSWLNSQSAYAEIKAYVEKKKLKDEGLIVKYDIEPEPPEALEKLPLWLRTSTSKFYVHLSPTGAAKLLPSSHYDDDLPRVANYYEIIKELAKYVGGRQRSFVVRFLRDVDFQYHQSTNGRWNDALGRWERYGVRPVEDWRVSKQKNGFDAGYEVSERTFHRIKDKLKALALIEARSALWLGKTCLWIKPGEKLERILWEPGYWETLKAEFAPAPKPKGGVKVKKGMPRGLSAKHAAINEELKKLFKKAMGHDFETACPHKRQEVFDKLTTPIQITPKHVKAPYAQAGSPRYIGLRKALLLDE
;
A
#
# COMPACT_ATOMS: atom_id res chain seq x y z
N MET A 1 26.87 11.31 -6.19
CA MET A 1 25.61 11.94 -6.63
C MET A 1 24.76 12.23 -5.40
N THR A 2 24.85 13.47 -4.92
CA THR A 2 24.24 13.96 -3.68
C THR A 2 22.91 14.63 -3.99
N TRP A 3 21.84 14.17 -3.32
CA TRP A 3 20.53 14.80 -3.37
C TRP A 3 20.54 16.07 -2.49
N GLN A 4 20.62 17.24 -3.13
CA GLN A 4 20.39 18.53 -2.47
C GLN A 4 18.88 18.72 -2.26
N ASN A 5 18.47 18.62 -0.98
CA ASN A 5 17.13 19.03 -0.52
C ASN A 5 17.15 20.54 -0.25
N SER A 6 16.72 21.34 -1.22
CA SER A 6 16.63 22.80 -1.16
C SER A 6 15.37 23.30 -0.42
N TRP A 7 15.01 22.72 0.73
CA TRP A 7 13.82 23.13 1.48
C TRP A 7 14.15 23.46 2.94
N LEU A 8 14.88 24.55 3.15
CA LEU A 8 15.23 25.15 4.45
C LEU A 8 15.75 26.58 4.21
N ASN A 9 14.90 27.53 3.82
CA ASN A 9 15.38 28.86 3.44
C ASN A 9 14.92 29.98 4.40
N SER A 10 15.19 29.80 5.70
CA SER A 10 15.66 30.91 6.53
C SER A 10 16.82 30.41 7.42
N GLN A 11 17.96 31.11 7.37
CA GLN A 11 19.20 30.67 8.02
C GLN A 11 19.19 30.84 9.54
N SER A 12 18.37 31.74 10.09
CA SER A 12 18.21 31.93 11.54
C SER A 12 17.41 30.79 12.19
N ALA A 13 16.39 30.26 11.49
CA ALA A 13 15.56 29.15 11.98
C ALA A 13 16.33 27.82 12.14
N TYR A 14 17.44 27.65 11.42
CA TYR A 14 18.29 26.45 11.48
C TYR A 14 19.23 26.43 12.70
N ALA A 15 19.61 27.60 13.22
CA ALA A 15 20.60 27.69 14.31
C ALA A 15 19.99 27.48 15.71
N GLU A 16 18.78 28.01 15.95
CA GLU A 16 18.11 27.86 17.24
C GLU A 16 17.47 26.48 17.44
N ILE A 17 17.06 25.79 16.34
CA ILE A 17 16.61 24.39 16.37
C ILE A 17 17.72 23.45 16.89
N LYS A 18 18.94 23.76 16.47
CA LYS A 18 20.14 23.00 16.78
C LYS A 18 20.56 23.12 18.25
N ALA A 19 20.47 24.32 18.84
CA ALA A 19 20.92 24.56 20.22
C ALA A 19 19.99 23.94 21.29
N TYR A 20 18.69 23.84 21.00
CA TYR A 20 17.68 23.33 21.95
C TYR A 20 17.64 21.79 22.00
N VAL A 21 17.84 21.10 20.87
CA VAL A 21 18.05 19.64 20.79
C VAL A 21 19.30 19.21 21.54
N GLU A 22 20.37 20.02 21.46
CA GLU A 22 21.64 19.75 22.11
C GLU A 22 21.58 19.90 23.64
N LYS A 23 20.89 20.91 24.17
CA LYS A 23 20.83 21.17 25.63
C LYS A 23 20.02 20.13 26.42
N LYS A 24 19.00 19.50 25.81
CA LYS A 24 18.00 18.68 26.54
C LYS A 24 18.11 17.18 26.32
N LYS A 25 18.99 16.71 25.42
CA LYS A 25 19.11 15.28 25.01
C LYS A 25 17.78 14.63 24.57
N LEU A 26 16.74 15.43 24.39
CA LEU A 26 15.48 15.03 23.81
C LEU A 26 15.73 14.98 22.31
N LYS A 27 15.38 13.88 21.65
CA LYS A 27 15.31 13.93 20.19
C LYS A 27 13.98 14.58 19.79
N ASP A 28 13.89 15.85 20.15
CA ASP A 28 13.08 16.91 19.59
C ASP A 28 11.59 16.55 19.41
N GLU A 29 10.66 17.25 20.07
CA GLU A 29 9.21 17.09 19.83
C GLU A 29 8.55 18.34 19.23
N GLY A 30 9.37 19.36 18.92
CA GLY A 30 8.97 20.48 18.09
C GLY A 30 9.56 21.84 18.49
N LEU A 31 10.00 22.62 17.49
CA LEU A 31 10.48 23.98 17.69
C LEU A 31 9.40 25.03 17.50
N ILE A 32 9.35 26.04 18.37
CA ILE A 32 8.46 27.20 18.15
C ILE A 32 9.21 28.19 17.26
N VAL A 33 8.75 28.39 16.02
CA VAL A 33 9.23 29.47 15.16
C VAL A 33 8.06 30.42 14.95
N LYS A 34 8.21 31.66 15.45
CA LYS A 34 7.29 32.75 15.13
C LYS A 34 7.74 33.37 13.81
N TYR A 35 6.87 33.40 12.82
CA TYR A 35 7.07 34.21 11.64
C TYR A 35 6.24 35.48 11.79
N ASP A 36 6.85 36.63 11.54
CA ASP A 36 6.14 37.91 11.35
C ASP A 36 5.45 37.90 9.99
N ILE A 37 4.44 37.05 9.85
CA ILE A 37 3.52 37.03 8.71
C ILE A 37 2.19 37.48 9.31
N GLU A 38 1.45 38.36 8.66
CA GLU A 38 0.09 38.75 9.07
C GLU A 38 -0.93 37.67 8.64
N PRO A 39 -2.05 37.46 9.37
CA PRO A 39 -2.95 36.38 9.02
C PRO A 39 -3.65 36.82 7.76
N GLU A 40 -3.72 35.95 6.75
CA GLU A 40 -4.54 36.26 5.59
C GLU A 40 -5.97 36.57 6.06
N PRO A 41 -6.52 37.74 5.68
CA PRO A 41 -7.88 38.09 6.04
C PRO A 41 -8.83 37.03 5.44
N PRO A 42 -9.96 36.72 6.09
CA PRO A 42 -10.92 35.72 5.60
C PRO A 42 -11.32 35.91 4.12
N GLU A 43 -11.40 37.16 3.66
CA GLU A 43 -11.70 37.53 2.27
C GLU A 43 -10.64 37.06 1.25
N ALA A 44 -9.38 36.87 1.67
CA ALA A 44 -8.33 36.32 0.83
C ALA A 44 -8.48 34.79 0.66
N LEU A 45 -8.91 34.10 1.72
CA LEU A 45 -9.19 32.66 1.68
C LEU A 45 -10.43 32.34 0.84
N GLU A 46 -11.43 33.22 0.85
CA GLU A 46 -12.65 33.09 0.04
C GLU A 46 -12.43 33.18 -1.47
N LYS A 47 -11.25 33.65 -1.94
CA LYS A 47 -10.90 33.65 -3.36
C LYS A 47 -10.32 32.31 -3.84
N LEU A 48 -9.94 31.43 -2.92
CA LEU A 48 -9.35 30.14 -3.25
C LEU A 48 -10.42 29.15 -3.67
N PRO A 49 -10.07 28.10 -4.43
CA PRO A 49 -10.94 26.94 -4.57
C PRO A 49 -11.29 26.29 -3.23
N LEU A 50 -12.51 25.77 -3.10
CA LEU A 50 -13.09 25.26 -1.85
C LEU A 50 -12.20 24.23 -1.13
N TRP A 51 -11.54 23.36 -1.89
CA TRP A 51 -10.62 22.34 -1.38
C TRP A 51 -9.30 22.90 -0.83
N LEU A 52 -8.85 24.06 -1.32
CA LEU A 52 -7.68 24.77 -0.79
C LEU A 52 -8.04 25.62 0.45
N ARG A 53 -9.33 25.93 0.68
CA ARG A 53 -9.77 26.70 1.86
C ARG A 53 -9.73 25.87 3.14
N THR A 54 -10.10 24.59 3.04
CA THR A 54 -10.22 23.68 4.19
C THR A 54 -8.89 23.10 4.65
N SER A 55 -7.84 23.22 3.82
CA SER A 55 -6.49 22.75 4.12
C SER A 55 -5.53 23.84 4.60
N THR A 56 -5.96 25.10 4.55
CA THR A 56 -5.19 26.26 4.97
C THR A 56 -5.85 26.86 6.20
N SER A 57 -5.18 26.87 7.35
CA SER A 57 -5.71 27.54 8.53
C SER A 57 -4.70 28.54 9.09
N LYS A 58 -5.26 29.61 9.66
CA LYS A 58 -4.59 30.72 10.36
C LYS A 58 -3.43 30.24 11.23
N PHE A 59 -2.39 31.07 11.25
CA PHE A 59 -1.20 31.08 12.10
C PHE A 59 -0.91 29.90 13.02
N TYR A 60 0.35 29.48 12.96
CA TYR A 60 0.86 28.40 13.78
C TYR A 60 1.76 28.93 14.89
N VAL A 61 1.79 28.19 16.01
CA VAL A 61 2.59 28.51 17.21
C VAL A 61 3.61 27.40 17.51
N HIS A 62 3.54 26.26 16.82
CA HIS A 62 4.42 25.11 17.08
C HIS A 62 4.87 24.48 15.76
N LEU A 63 6.18 24.35 15.52
CA LEU A 63 6.72 23.40 14.55
C LEU A 63 7.05 22.10 15.27
N SER A 64 6.96 20.99 14.56
CA SER A 64 7.59 19.72 14.89
C SER A 64 9.10 19.80 14.59
N PRO A 65 9.90 18.83 15.03
CA PRO A 65 11.36 18.77 14.79
C PRO A 65 11.76 18.85 13.32
N THR A 66 10.83 18.43 12.46
CA THR A 66 11.02 18.34 11.02
C THR A 66 10.63 19.63 10.31
N GLY A 67 10.30 20.70 11.06
CA GLY A 67 9.78 21.95 10.52
C GLY A 67 8.32 21.87 10.04
N ALA A 68 7.57 20.82 10.41
CA ALA A 68 6.12 20.78 10.15
C ALA A 68 5.39 21.65 11.14
N ALA A 69 4.52 22.58 10.75
CA ALA A 69 3.62 23.22 11.69
C ALA A 69 2.67 22.20 12.32
N LYS A 70 2.48 22.27 13.63
CA LYS A 70 1.40 21.65 14.38
C LYS A 70 0.29 22.72 14.53
N LEU A 71 -0.74 22.61 13.71
CA LEU A 71 -1.98 23.38 13.74
C LEU A 71 -2.91 22.90 14.86
N LEU A 72 -3.75 23.79 15.38
CA LEU A 72 -4.79 23.43 16.34
C LEU A 72 -5.78 22.44 15.70
N PRO A 73 -6.34 21.50 16.48
CA PRO A 73 -7.39 20.60 16.00
C PRO A 73 -8.53 21.42 15.38
N SER A 74 -8.81 21.22 14.10
CA SER A 74 -9.99 21.81 13.47
C SER A 74 -11.20 21.00 13.93
N SER A 75 -12.11 21.63 14.66
CA SER A 75 -13.27 20.98 15.28
C SER A 75 -14.43 20.69 14.31
N HIS A 76 -14.18 20.62 13.01
CA HIS A 76 -15.25 20.49 12.01
C HIS A 76 -15.23 19.14 11.30
N TYR A 77 -16.43 18.58 11.21
CA TYR A 77 -16.77 17.19 10.93
C TYR A 77 -16.37 16.77 9.52
N ASP A 78 -15.80 15.57 9.40
CA ASP A 78 -15.50 14.92 8.11
C ASP A 78 -16.76 14.73 7.25
N ASP A 79 -17.94 14.72 7.88
CA ASP A 79 -19.25 14.58 7.25
C ASP A 79 -19.80 15.90 6.66
N ASP A 80 -19.27 17.06 7.05
CA ASP A 80 -19.73 18.39 6.56
C ASP A 80 -18.94 18.90 5.34
N LEU A 81 -17.93 18.16 4.88
CA LEU A 81 -17.15 18.58 3.72
C LEU A 81 -18.02 18.45 2.45
N PRO A 82 -18.23 19.54 1.67
CA PRO A 82 -19.12 19.57 0.50
C PRO A 82 -18.51 18.86 -0.71
N ARG A 83 -18.18 17.57 -0.53
CA ARG A 83 -17.76 16.68 -1.60
C ARG A 83 -18.91 16.49 -2.58
N VAL A 84 -18.57 16.13 -3.82
CA VAL A 84 -19.57 15.73 -4.82
C VAL A 84 -20.38 14.53 -4.32
N ALA A 85 -21.69 14.50 -4.61
CA ALA A 85 -22.64 13.54 -4.01
C ALA A 85 -22.26 12.05 -4.20
N ASN A 86 -21.50 11.72 -5.23
CA ASN A 86 -21.06 10.37 -5.58
C ASN A 86 -19.55 10.12 -5.34
N TYR A 87 -18.88 10.95 -4.54
CA TYR A 87 -17.41 10.90 -4.35
C TYR A 87 -16.89 9.49 -4.01
N TYR A 88 -17.64 8.72 -3.22
CA TYR A 88 -17.22 7.37 -2.84
C TYR A 88 -17.20 6.38 -4.02
N GLU A 89 -18.16 6.49 -4.95
CA GLU A 89 -18.16 5.72 -6.19
C GLU A 89 -17.03 6.15 -7.12
N ILE A 90 -16.71 7.45 -7.14
CA ILE A 90 -15.57 7.98 -7.89
C ILE A 90 -14.25 7.40 -7.37
N ILE A 91 -14.01 7.42 -6.06
CA ILE A 91 -12.83 6.79 -5.44
C ILE A 91 -12.76 5.29 -5.78
N LYS A 92 -13.90 4.61 -5.77
CA LYS A 92 -14.00 3.19 -6.17
C LYS A 92 -13.62 2.95 -7.63
N GLU A 93 -13.92 3.87 -8.54
CA GLU A 93 -13.53 3.82 -9.95
C GLU A 93 -12.03 4.09 -10.13
N LEU A 94 -11.50 5.15 -9.50
CA LEU A 94 -10.06 5.44 -9.45
C LEU A 94 -9.26 4.23 -8.93
N ALA A 95 -9.76 3.59 -7.88
CA ALA A 95 -9.11 2.42 -7.29
C ALA A 95 -9.12 1.18 -8.20
N LYS A 96 -10.09 1.02 -9.12
CA LYS A 96 -10.07 -0.06 -10.12
C LYS A 96 -8.89 0.12 -11.06
N TYR A 97 -8.64 1.36 -11.49
CA TYR A 97 -7.55 1.70 -12.39
C TYR A 97 -6.18 1.52 -11.74
N VAL A 98 -6.01 2.06 -10.53
CA VAL A 98 -4.70 2.10 -9.84
C VAL A 98 -4.37 0.77 -9.16
N GLY A 99 -5.35 0.21 -8.44
CA GLY A 99 -5.14 -0.87 -7.47
C GLY A 99 -5.15 -2.27 -8.06
N GLY A 100 -5.83 -2.50 -9.19
CA GLY A 100 -6.02 -3.84 -9.74
C GLY A 100 -6.58 -4.80 -8.68
N ARG A 101 -5.78 -5.80 -8.26
CA ARG A 101 -6.15 -6.75 -7.18
C ARG A 101 -6.21 -6.11 -5.79
N GLN A 102 -5.57 -4.95 -5.59
CA GLN A 102 -5.50 -4.21 -4.34
C GLN A 102 -6.48 -3.04 -4.27
N ARG A 103 -7.59 -3.11 -5.04
CA ARG A 103 -8.60 -2.05 -5.10
C ARG A 103 -9.10 -1.61 -3.72
N SER A 104 -9.41 -2.57 -2.83
CA SER A 104 -9.92 -2.27 -1.50
C SER A 104 -8.94 -1.44 -0.67
N PHE A 105 -7.64 -1.75 -0.78
CA PHE A 105 -6.58 -0.95 -0.15
C PHE A 105 -6.55 0.48 -0.72
N VAL A 106 -6.57 0.63 -2.05
CA VAL A 106 -6.50 1.97 -2.68
C VAL A 106 -7.70 2.84 -2.30
N VAL A 107 -8.91 2.29 -2.23
CA VAL A 107 -10.10 3.03 -1.76
C VAL A 107 -9.88 3.56 -0.35
N ARG A 108 -9.46 2.69 0.57
CA ARG A 108 -9.21 3.06 1.97
C ARG A 108 -8.07 4.07 2.08
N PHE A 109 -6.99 3.86 1.36
CA PHE A 109 -5.82 4.74 1.34
C PHE A 109 -6.16 6.15 0.84
N LEU A 110 -6.89 6.29 -0.27
CA LEU A 110 -7.29 7.61 -0.78
C LEU A 110 -8.23 8.34 0.18
N ARG A 111 -9.16 7.61 0.81
CA ARG A 111 -10.02 8.18 1.86
C ARG A 111 -9.22 8.65 3.07
N ASP A 112 -8.25 7.85 3.51
CA ASP A 112 -7.41 8.21 4.65
C ASP A 112 -6.49 9.40 4.30
N VAL A 113 -6.03 9.52 3.05
CA VAL A 113 -5.29 10.70 2.58
C VAL A 113 -6.15 11.96 2.59
N ASP A 114 -7.38 11.90 2.06
CA ASP A 114 -8.35 13.00 2.10
C ASP A 114 -8.70 13.40 3.53
N PHE A 115 -9.08 12.40 4.35
CA PHE A 115 -9.39 12.56 5.77
C PHE A 115 -8.22 13.20 6.53
N GLN A 116 -7.03 12.63 6.40
CA GLN A 116 -5.85 13.15 7.09
C GLN A 116 -5.49 14.54 6.58
N TYR A 117 -5.66 14.86 5.31
CA TYR A 117 -5.37 16.21 4.85
C TYR A 117 -6.30 17.26 5.48
N HIS A 118 -7.57 16.94 5.67
CA HIS A 118 -8.53 17.86 6.30
C HIS A 118 -8.47 17.84 7.84
N GLN A 119 -8.08 16.73 8.47
CA GLN A 119 -8.05 16.58 9.93
C GLN A 119 -6.65 16.67 10.55
N SER A 120 -5.59 16.59 9.74
CA SER A 120 -4.21 16.60 10.25
C SER A 120 -3.90 17.96 10.86
N THR A 121 -3.36 17.89 12.07
CA THR A 121 -2.72 19.01 12.72
C THR A 121 -1.33 19.25 12.16
N ASN A 122 -0.77 18.39 11.30
CA ASN A 122 0.55 18.61 10.72
C ASN A 122 0.44 19.35 9.37
N GLY A 123 1.28 20.36 9.18
CA GLY A 123 1.37 21.13 7.94
C GLY A 123 2.80 21.50 7.56
N ARG A 124 3.00 21.95 6.33
CA ARG A 124 4.28 22.41 5.79
C ARG A 124 4.13 23.78 5.15
N TRP A 125 5.13 24.63 5.30
CA TRP A 125 5.16 25.89 4.56
C TRP A 125 5.28 25.63 3.07
N ASN A 126 4.40 26.24 2.30
CA ASN A 126 4.37 26.20 0.84
C ASN A 126 4.75 27.58 0.33
N ASP A 127 6.02 27.75 -0.08
CA ASP A 127 6.56 29.01 -0.57
C ASP A 127 5.82 29.56 -1.79
N ALA A 128 5.36 28.67 -2.68
CA ALA A 128 4.62 29.07 -3.88
C ALA A 128 3.25 29.67 -3.54
N LEU A 129 2.66 29.24 -2.42
CA LEU A 129 1.39 29.74 -1.94
C LEU A 129 1.54 30.78 -0.82
N GLY A 130 2.77 31.04 -0.35
CA GLY A 130 3.04 31.93 0.78
C GLY A 130 2.30 31.55 2.07
N ARG A 131 2.07 30.24 2.32
CA ARG A 131 1.25 29.80 3.47
C ARG A 131 1.53 28.37 3.94
N TRP A 132 1.00 28.01 5.11
CA TRP A 132 1.02 26.63 5.62
C TRP A 132 -0.07 25.78 4.99
N GLU A 133 0.33 24.60 4.55
CA GLU A 133 -0.53 23.61 3.91
C GLU A 133 -0.53 22.31 4.71
N ARG A 134 -1.69 21.67 4.89
CA ARG A 134 -1.81 20.42 5.66
C ARG A 134 -1.22 19.21 4.94
N TYR A 135 -0.68 18.28 5.72
CA TYR A 135 -0.23 16.96 5.26
C TYR A 135 -0.61 15.89 6.29
N GLY A 136 -1.08 14.73 5.84
CA GLY A 136 -1.10 13.53 6.68
C GLY A 136 0.32 13.03 6.91
N VAL A 137 0.75 12.90 8.16
CA VAL A 137 2.11 12.46 8.50
C VAL A 137 2.05 11.19 9.32
N ARG A 138 2.56 10.09 8.78
CA ARG A 138 2.64 8.79 9.49
C ARG A 138 3.88 7.99 9.07
N PRO A 139 4.38 7.08 9.91
CA PRO A 139 5.32 6.03 9.50
C PRO A 139 4.81 5.26 8.27
N VAL A 140 5.73 4.72 7.46
CA VAL A 140 5.39 3.96 6.24
C VAL A 140 4.51 2.75 6.58
N GLU A 141 4.79 2.11 7.71
CA GLU A 141 4.10 0.94 8.22
C GLU A 141 2.62 1.25 8.50
N ASP A 142 2.34 2.42 9.07
CA ASP A 142 0.98 2.83 9.41
C ASP A 142 0.16 3.18 8.16
N TRP A 143 0.80 3.65 7.08
CA TRP A 143 0.15 3.85 5.78
C TRP A 143 -0.18 2.55 5.06
N ARG A 144 0.53 1.45 5.39
CA ARG A 144 0.33 0.13 4.77
C ARG A 144 -0.82 -0.65 5.39
N VAL A 145 -1.20 -0.30 6.62
CA VAL A 145 -2.22 -1.01 7.39
C VAL A 145 -3.47 -0.16 7.48
N SER A 146 -4.58 -0.61 6.88
CA SER A 146 -5.88 -0.01 7.19
C SER A 146 -6.44 -0.70 8.44
N LYS A 147 -6.31 -0.09 9.63
CA LYS A 147 -7.04 -0.57 10.82
C LYS A 147 -8.42 0.06 10.84
N GLN A 148 -9.48 -0.74 10.85
CA GLN A 148 -10.76 -0.27 11.40
C GLN A 148 -10.67 -0.35 12.93
N LYS A 149 -10.79 0.79 13.62
CA LYS A 149 -11.31 0.80 14.99
C LYS A 149 -12.76 0.36 14.86
N ASN A 150 -13.08 -0.92 15.11
CA ASN A 150 -14.39 -1.44 15.54
C ASN A 150 -14.42 -2.99 15.58
N GLY A 151 -13.45 -3.61 16.25
CA GLY A 151 -13.59 -4.95 16.86
C GLY A 151 -13.70 -6.19 15.94
N PHE A 152 -13.98 -6.03 14.65
CA PHE A 152 -14.07 -7.11 13.68
C PHE A 152 -13.44 -6.65 12.36
N ASP A 153 -12.13 -6.79 12.20
CA ASP A 153 -11.53 -6.68 10.86
C ASP A 153 -10.07 -7.18 10.88
N ALA A 154 -9.78 -8.21 10.07
CA ALA A 154 -8.40 -8.50 9.69
C ALA A 154 -7.91 -7.31 8.87
N GLY A 155 -7.03 -6.49 9.46
CA GLY A 155 -6.44 -5.34 8.78
C GLY A 155 -5.86 -5.78 7.43
N TYR A 156 -6.31 -5.14 6.34
CA TYR A 156 -5.68 -5.34 5.04
C TYR A 156 -4.31 -4.68 5.08
N GLU A 157 -3.28 -5.47 5.35
CA GLU A 157 -1.89 -5.07 5.19
C GLU A 157 -1.43 -5.44 3.78
N VAL A 158 -0.89 -4.45 3.07
CA VAL A 158 -0.15 -4.70 1.83
C VAL A 158 1.35 -4.74 2.12
N SER A 159 2.08 -5.56 1.36
CA SER A 159 3.54 -5.55 1.45
C SER A 159 4.09 -4.17 1.09
N GLU A 160 5.22 -3.80 1.71
CA GLU A 160 5.89 -2.52 1.48
C GLU A 160 6.12 -2.23 0.00
N ARG A 161 6.63 -3.21 -0.74
CA ARG A 161 6.81 -3.11 -2.19
C ARG A 161 5.51 -2.80 -2.93
N THR A 162 4.41 -3.42 -2.52
CA THR A 162 3.09 -3.19 -3.12
C THR A 162 2.60 -1.78 -2.81
N PHE A 163 2.78 -1.34 -1.56
CA PHE A 163 2.47 0.01 -1.14
C PHE A 163 3.24 1.06 -1.94
N HIS A 164 4.57 0.97 -2.02
CA HIS A 164 5.37 1.92 -2.80
C HIS A 164 4.94 1.96 -4.26
N ARG A 165 4.68 0.81 -4.88
CA ARG A 165 4.18 0.76 -6.26
C ARG A 165 2.83 1.48 -6.41
N ILE A 166 1.91 1.32 -5.45
CA ILE A 166 0.61 2.01 -5.48
C ILE A 166 0.81 3.51 -5.25
N LYS A 167 1.59 3.90 -4.24
CA LYS A 167 1.93 5.30 -3.93
C LYS A 167 2.54 6.01 -5.12
N ASP A 168 3.51 5.39 -5.79
CA ASP A 168 4.21 6.00 -6.93
C ASP A 168 3.28 6.12 -8.14
N LYS A 169 2.38 5.15 -8.36
CA LYS A 169 1.32 5.28 -9.37
C LYS A 169 0.36 6.43 -9.07
N LEU A 170 -0.12 6.53 -7.83
CA LEU A 170 -1.01 7.62 -7.41
C LEU A 170 -0.33 8.99 -7.58
N LYS A 171 0.96 9.08 -7.24
CA LYS A 171 1.77 10.28 -7.44
C LYS A 171 1.97 10.60 -8.93
N ALA A 172 2.26 9.61 -9.76
CA ALA A 172 2.41 9.79 -11.21
C ALA A 172 1.12 10.28 -11.89
N LEU A 173 -0.04 9.91 -11.34
CA LEU A 173 -1.35 10.37 -11.81
C LEU A 173 -1.76 11.73 -11.20
N ALA A 174 -0.89 12.37 -10.41
CA ALA A 174 -1.16 13.59 -9.66
C ALA A 174 -2.37 13.48 -8.70
N LEU A 175 -2.73 12.26 -8.29
CA LEU A 175 -3.82 12.03 -7.33
C LEU A 175 -3.37 12.26 -5.89
N ILE A 176 -2.09 12.07 -5.60
CA ILE A 176 -1.51 12.39 -4.28
C ILE A 176 -0.19 13.13 -4.47
N GLU A 177 0.16 13.94 -3.49
CA GLU A 177 1.54 14.33 -3.25
C GLU A 177 2.10 13.53 -2.08
N ALA A 178 3.31 12.98 -2.25
CA ALA A 178 3.99 12.24 -1.20
C ALA A 178 5.46 12.69 -1.08
N ARG A 179 5.88 12.99 0.15
CA ARG A 179 7.25 13.35 0.52
C ARG A 179 7.71 12.47 1.68
N SER A 180 8.99 12.08 1.65
CA SER A 180 9.61 11.35 2.76
C SER A 180 10.33 12.34 3.67
N ALA A 181 10.19 12.17 4.98
CA ALA A 181 10.96 12.92 5.97
C ALA A 181 11.24 12.04 7.19
N LEU A 182 12.25 12.40 7.96
CA LEU A 182 12.64 11.65 9.15
C LEU A 182 12.00 12.32 10.37
N TRP A 183 11.14 11.61 11.11
CA TRP A 183 10.43 12.11 12.29
C TRP A 183 10.61 11.16 13.47
N LEU A 184 11.07 11.68 14.62
CA LEU A 184 11.36 10.90 15.83
C LEU A 184 12.26 9.67 15.58
N GLY A 185 13.25 9.82 14.70
CA GLY A 185 14.17 8.73 14.34
C GLY A 185 13.58 7.67 13.39
N LYS A 186 12.36 7.87 12.88
CA LYS A 186 11.69 6.98 11.91
C LYS A 186 11.48 7.66 10.57
N THR A 187 11.49 6.89 9.49
CA THR A 187 11.12 7.39 8.16
C THR A 187 9.60 7.52 8.09
N CYS A 188 9.10 8.74 7.99
CA CYS A 188 7.69 9.04 7.83
C CYS A 188 7.37 9.52 6.42
N LEU A 189 6.15 9.23 5.99
CA LEU A 189 5.58 9.74 4.75
C LEU A 189 4.57 10.82 5.05
N TRP A 190 4.75 11.92 4.34
CA TRP A 190 3.89 13.09 4.32
C TRP A 190 3.07 13.00 3.05
N ILE A 191 1.76 12.83 3.19
CA ILE A 191 0.87 12.60 2.07
C ILE A 191 -0.31 13.57 2.16
N LYS A 192 -0.65 14.19 1.03
CA LYS A 192 -1.89 14.95 0.85
C LYS A 192 -2.52 14.59 -0.50
N PRO A 193 -3.83 14.85 -0.71
CA PRO A 193 -4.43 14.87 -2.03
C PRO A 193 -3.62 15.75 -2.98
N GLY A 194 -3.43 15.29 -4.21
CA GLY A 194 -2.95 16.17 -5.27
C GLY A 194 -4.12 16.99 -5.81
N GLU A 195 -3.81 18.12 -6.45
CA GLU A 195 -4.82 19.02 -7.02
C GLU A 195 -5.84 18.28 -7.90
N LYS A 196 -5.40 17.30 -8.70
CA LYS A 196 -6.30 16.49 -9.53
C LYS A 196 -7.32 15.73 -8.69
N LEU A 197 -6.90 15.11 -7.57
CA LEU A 197 -7.83 14.40 -6.69
C LEU A 197 -8.78 15.35 -5.98
N GLU A 198 -8.30 16.51 -5.52
CA GLU A 198 -9.16 17.52 -4.89
C GLU A 198 -10.25 18.01 -5.85
N ARG A 199 -9.88 18.37 -7.09
CA ARG A 199 -10.87 18.76 -8.10
C ARG A 199 -11.88 17.66 -8.36
N ILE A 200 -11.44 16.40 -8.44
CA ILE A 200 -12.34 15.24 -8.61
C ILE A 200 -13.37 15.13 -7.46
N LEU A 201 -12.94 15.37 -6.23
CA LEU A 201 -13.79 15.18 -5.05
C LEU A 201 -14.68 16.40 -4.74
N TRP A 202 -14.33 17.59 -5.22
CA TRP A 202 -14.94 18.86 -4.80
C TRP A 202 -15.55 19.69 -5.93
N GLU A 203 -15.13 19.52 -7.18
CA GLU A 203 -15.62 20.29 -8.34
C GLU A 203 -16.70 19.49 -9.10
N PRO A 204 -17.98 19.91 -9.09
CA PRO A 204 -19.03 19.23 -9.83
C PRO A 204 -18.71 19.16 -11.33
N GLY A 205 -18.85 17.99 -11.94
CA GLY A 205 -18.61 17.79 -13.37
C GLY A 205 -17.14 17.52 -13.75
N TYR A 206 -16.18 17.75 -12.85
CA TYR A 206 -14.76 17.54 -13.17
C TYR A 206 -14.43 16.06 -13.40
N TRP A 207 -14.99 15.16 -12.60
CA TRP A 207 -14.79 13.72 -12.76
C TRP A 207 -15.23 13.21 -14.14
N GLU A 208 -16.35 13.72 -14.64
CA GLU A 208 -16.93 13.35 -15.92
C GLU A 208 -15.96 13.65 -17.08
N THR A 209 -15.19 14.74 -16.98
CA THR A 209 -14.15 15.09 -17.98
C THR A 209 -12.97 14.11 -17.98
N LEU A 210 -12.66 13.52 -16.83
CA LEU A 210 -11.51 12.61 -16.65
C LEU A 210 -11.90 11.13 -16.78
N LYS A 211 -13.20 10.82 -16.84
CA LYS A 211 -13.69 9.44 -16.84
C LYS A 211 -13.10 8.59 -17.96
N ALA A 212 -12.80 9.20 -19.11
CA ALA A 212 -12.12 8.54 -20.23
C ALA A 212 -10.65 8.20 -19.94
N GLU A 213 -9.92 9.05 -19.20
CA GLU A 213 -8.52 8.83 -18.78
C GLU A 213 -8.41 7.62 -17.83
N PHE A 214 -9.37 7.50 -16.91
CA PHE A 214 -9.41 6.43 -15.90
C PHE A 214 -10.25 5.22 -16.32
N ALA A 215 -10.77 5.21 -17.55
CA ALA A 215 -11.48 4.06 -18.07
C ALA A 215 -10.52 2.86 -18.09
N PRO A 216 -10.94 1.68 -17.60
CA PRO A 216 -10.12 0.49 -17.73
C PRO A 216 -9.83 0.28 -19.21
N ALA A 217 -8.54 0.16 -19.56
CA ALA A 217 -8.14 -0.10 -20.94
C ALA A 217 -9.02 -1.23 -21.50
N PRO A 218 -9.63 -1.05 -22.69
CA PRO A 218 -10.47 -2.07 -23.27
C PRO A 218 -9.68 -3.37 -23.27
N LYS A 219 -10.17 -4.37 -22.52
CA LYS A 219 -9.54 -5.70 -22.53
C LYS A 219 -9.40 -6.06 -24.00
N PRO A 220 -8.21 -6.47 -24.48
CA PRO A 220 -8.05 -6.83 -25.88
C PRO A 220 -9.17 -7.82 -26.25
N LYS A 221 -10.09 -7.37 -27.09
CA LYS A 221 -11.16 -8.19 -27.66
C LYS A 221 -10.47 -9.16 -28.61
N GLY A 222 -9.96 -10.25 -28.06
CA GLY A 222 -9.05 -11.14 -28.79
C GLY A 222 -8.27 -12.12 -27.92
N GLY A 223 -8.35 -12.02 -26.59
CA GLY A 223 -8.14 -13.20 -25.77
C GLY A 223 -9.30 -14.15 -25.99
N VAL A 224 -9.19 -15.08 -26.95
CA VAL A 224 -9.99 -16.32 -26.94
C VAL A 224 -10.05 -16.73 -25.47
N LYS A 225 -11.25 -16.88 -24.90
CA LYS A 225 -11.40 -17.49 -23.58
C LYS A 225 -10.81 -18.89 -23.73
N VAL A 226 -9.51 -19.03 -23.49
CA VAL A 226 -8.83 -20.31 -23.50
C VAL A 226 -9.56 -21.06 -22.41
N LYS A 227 -10.39 -22.03 -22.83
CA LYS A 227 -11.08 -22.94 -21.92
C LYS A 227 -10.02 -23.38 -20.91
N LYS A 228 -10.35 -23.26 -19.62
CA LYS A 228 -9.49 -23.52 -18.45
C LYS A 228 -8.85 -24.93 -18.40
N GLY A 229 -8.88 -25.71 -19.48
CA GLY A 229 -8.51 -27.12 -19.52
C GLY A 229 -7.31 -27.47 -20.40
N MET A 230 -6.55 -26.53 -20.96
CA MET A 230 -5.32 -26.91 -21.69
C MET A 230 -4.08 -26.25 -21.08
N PRO A 231 -3.27 -27.04 -20.35
CA PRO A 231 -2.01 -26.56 -19.83
C PRO A 231 -1.00 -26.36 -20.98
N ARG A 232 -0.29 -25.23 -21.04
CA ARG A 232 0.73 -24.95 -22.08
C ARG A 232 1.98 -25.80 -21.84
N GLY A 233 2.36 -26.64 -22.80
CA GLY A 233 3.69 -27.30 -22.94
C GLY A 233 4.32 -27.86 -21.66
N LEU A 234 5.00 -27.01 -20.89
CA LEU A 234 5.57 -27.34 -19.58
C LEU A 234 4.50 -27.64 -18.53
N SER A 235 3.40 -26.88 -18.49
CA SER A 235 2.35 -27.10 -17.50
C SER A 235 1.54 -28.37 -17.78
N ALA A 236 1.58 -28.92 -19.01
CA ALA A 236 0.90 -30.17 -19.36
C ALA A 236 1.70 -31.38 -18.88
N LYS A 237 3.02 -31.36 -19.10
CA LYS A 237 3.93 -32.35 -18.51
C LYS A 237 3.88 -32.30 -16.98
N HIS A 238 3.89 -31.11 -16.38
CA HIS A 238 3.74 -30.96 -14.92
C HIS A 238 2.39 -31.47 -14.40
N ALA A 239 1.29 -31.25 -15.14
CA ALA A 239 -0.04 -31.72 -14.77
C ALA A 239 -0.15 -33.24 -14.90
N ALA A 240 0.34 -33.84 -15.99
CA ALA A 240 0.36 -35.28 -16.20
C ALA A 240 1.17 -35.99 -15.10
N ILE A 241 2.37 -35.50 -14.80
CA ILE A 241 3.20 -36.02 -13.69
C ILE A 241 2.47 -35.86 -12.35
N ASN A 242 1.79 -34.73 -12.12
CA ASN A 242 1.00 -34.54 -10.89
C ASN A 242 -0.16 -35.53 -10.77
N GLU A 243 -0.88 -35.80 -11.86
CA GLU A 243 -1.97 -36.77 -11.86
C GLU A 243 -1.46 -38.19 -11.64
N GLU A 244 -0.33 -38.55 -12.25
CA GLU A 244 0.33 -39.84 -12.04
C GLU A 244 0.72 -40.02 -10.57
N LEU A 245 1.45 -39.07 -9.99
CA LEU A 245 1.88 -39.11 -8.59
C LEU A 245 0.68 -39.10 -7.64
N LYS A 246 -0.38 -38.35 -7.95
CA LYS A 246 -1.62 -38.33 -7.15
C LYS A 246 -2.34 -39.68 -7.19
N LYS A 247 -2.41 -40.33 -8.35
CA LYS A 247 -2.99 -41.68 -8.49
C LYS A 247 -2.13 -42.70 -7.72
N LEU A 248 -0.82 -42.65 -7.87
CA LEU A 248 0.11 -43.54 -7.19
C LEU A 248 0.04 -43.38 -5.66
N PHE A 249 0.01 -42.14 -5.16
CA PHE A 249 -0.16 -41.84 -3.75
C PHE A 249 -1.49 -42.36 -3.20
N LYS A 250 -2.59 -42.22 -3.95
CA LYS A 250 -3.89 -42.78 -3.55
C LYS A 250 -3.87 -44.30 -3.45
N LYS A 251 -3.21 -44.98 -4.40
CA LYS A 251 -3.04 -46.44 -4.34
C LYS A 251 -2.20 -46.86 -3.13
N ALA A 252 -1.09 -46.16 -2.87
CA ALA A 252 -0.25 -46.40 -1.69
C ALA A 252 -1.03 -46.21 -0.38
N MET A 253 -1.77 -45.11 -0.25
CA MET A 253 -2.61 -44.87 0.93
C MET A 253 -3.84 -45.79 1.01
N GLY A 254 -4.24 -46.41 -0.10
CA GLY A 254 -5.31 -47.39 -0.19
C GLY A 254 -4.87 -48.82 0.11
N HIS A 255 -3.60 -49.01 0.55
CA HIS A 255 -3.03 -50.30 0.90
C HIS A 255 -2.83 -51.27 -0.28
N ASP A 256 -2.94 -50.79 -1.52
CA ASP A 256 -2.75 -51.59 -2.75
C ASP A 256 -1.35 -52.23 -2.87
N PHE A 257 -0.39 -51.79 -2.06
CA PHE A 257 1.01 -52.26 -2.06
C PHE A 257 1.41 -53.03 -0.80
N GLU A 258 0.48 -53.31 0.13
CA GLU A 258 0.78 -54.05 1.37
C GLU A 258 1.29 -55.47 1.12
N THR A 259 0.89 -56.10 0.02
CA THR A 259 1.35 -57.45 -0.38
C THR A 259 2.51 -57.40 -1.37
N ALA A 260 2.90 -56.21 -1.84
CA ALA A 260 4.03 -56.06 -2.76
C ALA A 260 5.36 -56.37 -2.05
N CYS A 261 6.38 -56.77 -2.81
CA CYS A 261 7.71 -57.00 -2.23
C CYS A 261 8.34 -55.70 -1.70
N PRO A 262 9.23 -55.75 -0.69
CA PRO A 262 9.83 -54.56 -0.08
C PRO A 262 10.50 -53.62 -1.08
N HIS A 263 11.19 -54.18 -2.09
CA HIS A 263 11.79 -53.41 -3.16
C HIS A 263 10.77 -52.56 -3.92
N LYS A 264 9.57 -53.10 -4.20
CA LYS A 264 8.52 -52.37 -4.92
C LYS A 264 7.90 -51.28 -4.07
N ARG A 265 7.78 -51.50 -2.75
CA ARG A 265 7.33 -50.47 -1.81
C ARG A 265 8.32 -49.32 -1.72
N GLN A 266 9.61 -49.62 -1.64
CA GLN A 266 10.67 -48.61 -1.65
C GLN A 266 10.69 -47.83 -2.96
N GLU A 267 10.53 -48.49 -4.12
CA GLU A 267 10.47 -47.82 -5.43
C GLU A 267 9.29 -46.81 -5.52
N VAL A 268 8.12 -47.20 -5.00
CA VAL A 268 6.93 -46.31 -4.93
C VAL A 268 7.19 -45.14 -3.99
N PHE A 269 7.83 -45.40 -2.86
CA PHE A 269 8.22 -44.37 -1.90
C PHE A 269 9.19 -43.36 -2.50
N ASP A 270 10.27 -43.83 -3.11
CA ASP A 270 11.28 -42.98 -3.74
C ASP A 270 10.65 -42.12 -4.84
N LYS A 271 9.81 -42.72 -5.69
CA LYS A 271 9.12 -42.01 -6.78
C LYS A 271 8.19 -40.89 -6.28
N LEU A 272 7.63 -41.00 -5.07
CA LEU A 272 6.76 -39.99 -4.47
C LEU A 272 7.52 -38.94 -3.65
N THR A 273 8.73 -39.26 -3.18
CA THR A 273 9.50 -38.45 -2.22
C THR A 273 10.74 -37.78 -2.81
N THR A 274 11.20 -38.19 -4.00
CA THR A 274 12.31 -37.55 -4.70
C THR A 274 11.86 -36.45 -5.66
N PRO A 275 12.68 -35.38 -5.86
CA PRO A 275 12.44 -34.37 -6.87
C PRO A 275 12.54 -34.98 -8.28
N ILE A 276 11.63 -34.58 -9.18
CA ILE A 276 11.59 -35.10 -10.56
C ILE A 276 12.10 -34.05 -11.53
N GLN A 277 13.17 -34.35 -12.25
CA GLN A 277 13.67 -33.50 -13.33
C GLN A 277 12.68 -33.53 -14.51
N ILE A 278 12.12 -32.38 -14.90
CA ILE A 278 11.17 -32.29 -16.03
C ILE A 278 11.87 -31.79 -17.30
N THR A 279 12.81 -30.87 -17.15
CA THR A 279 13.72 -30.39 -18.21
C THR A 279 15.07 -30.07 -17.58
N PRO A 280 16.18 -29.91 -18.34
CA PRO A 280 17.49 -29.57 -17.74
C PRO A 280 17.49 -28.34 -16.82
N LYS A 281 16.55 -27.42 -17.00
CA LYS A 281 16.42 -26.18 -16.19
C LYS A 281 15.29 -26.20 -15.15
N HIS A 282 14.46 -27.26 -15.09
CA HIS A 282 13.29 -27.30 -14.20
C HIS A 282 13.16 -28.63 -13.48
N VAL A 283 13.13 -28.54 -12.14
CA VAL A 283 12.92 -29.65 -11.22
C VAL A 283 11.58 -29.47 -10.52
N LYS A 284 10.80 -30.54 -10.47
CA LYS A 284 9.56 -30.59 -9.69
C LYS A 284 9.88 -31.01 -8.26
N ALA A 285 9.34 -30.28 -7.29
CA ALA A 285 9.41 -30.69 -5.90
C ALA A 285 8.74 -32.07 -5.68
N PRO A 286 9.19 -32.84 -4.67
CA PRO A 286 8.57 -34.08 -4.26
C PRO A 286 7.05 -33.97 -4.03
N TYR A 287 6.31 -35.04 -4.31
CA TYR A 287 4.88 -35.08 -4.04
C TYR A 287 4.57 -35.23 -2.54
N ALA A 288 5.38 -36.03 -1.85
CA ALA A 288 5.42 -36.20 -0.41
C ALA A 288 6.80 -35.78 0.10
N GLN A 289 7.00 -34.50 0.38
CA GLN A 289 8.27 -33.98 0.86
C GLN A 289 8.60 -34.52 2.25
N ALA A 290 9.88 -34.82 2.52
CA ALA A 290 10.36 -35.24 3.83
C ALA A 290 9.87 -34.29 4.94
N GLY A 291 9.35 -34.87 6.04
CA GLY A 291 8.77 -34.12 7.15
C GLY A 291 7.31 -33.66 6.95
N SER A 292 6.72 -33.83 5.76
CA SER A 292 5.30 -33.51 5.55
C SER A 292 4.37 -34.58 6.12
N PRO A 293 3.11 -34.24 6.49
CA PRO A 293 2.11 -35.23 6.90
C PRO A 293 1.90 -36.34 5.86
N ARG A 294 2.01 -36.02 4.56
CA ARG A 294 1.92 -37.00 3.47
C ARG A 294 3.08 -37.98 3.47
N TYR A 295 4.28 -37.53 3.80
CA TYR A 295 5.47 -38.38 3.89
C TYR A 295 5.36 -39.38 5.05
N ILE A 296 4.92 -38.90 6.22
CA ILE A 296 4.70 -39.74 7.40
C ILE A 296 3.61 -40.78 7.11
N GLY A 297 2.48 -40.36 6.53
CA GLY A 297 1.40 -41.27 6.14
C GLY A 297 1.85 -42.31 5.10
N LEU A 298 2.67 -41.90 4.13
CA LEU A 298 3.18 -42.78 3.08
C LEU A 298 4.14 -43.84 3.61
N ARG A 299 5.06 -43.49 4.54
CA ARG A 299 5.96 -44.48 5.18
C ARG A 299 5.18 -45.58 5.89
N LYS A 300 4.14 -45.18 6.65
CA LYS A 300 3.26 -46.11 7.34
C LYS A 300 2.47 -46.99 6.37
N ALA A 301 1.85 -46.39 5.35
CA ALA A 301 1.04 -47.12 4.39
C ALA A 301 1.84 -48.13 3.53
N LEU A 302 3.14 -47.89 3.35
CA LEU A 302 4.04 -48.79 2.63
C LEU A 302 4.82 -49.74 3.54
N LEU A 303 4.56 -49.74 4.86
CA LEU A 303 5.23 -50.59 5.85
C LEU A 303 6.78 -50.49 5.75
N LEU A 304 7.30 -49.28 5.65
CA LEU A 304 8.73 -48.98 5.56
C LEU A 304 9.36 -48.60 6.92
N ASP A 305 8.59 -48.82 8.00
CA ASP A 305 9.00 -48.66 9.39
C ASP A 305 9.07 -50.02 10.13
N GLU A 306 8.91 -51.13 9.39
CA GLU A 306 9.14 -52.53 9.84
C GLU A 306 10.53 -53.00 9.40
#